data_AF-D2PS02-F1
#
_entry.id   AF-D2PS02-F1
#
_cell.length_a   1.000
_cell.length_b   1.000
_cell.length_c   1.000
_cell.angle_alpha   90.00
_cell.angle_beta   90.00
_cell.angle_gamma   90.00
#
_symmetry.space_group_name_H-M   'P 1'
#
loop_
_entity.id
_entity.type
_entity.pdbx_description
1 polymer ?
#
loop_
_entity_poly.entity_id
_entity_poly.type
_entity_poly.pdbx_seq_one_letter_code
_entity_poly.pdbx_strand_id
1 'polypeptide(L)'
;MTVHTANPPGARTTRAAVDTSSIMEGAMTGCTARSDIFQHRLMEEPPPASATRRTRERYEQLVREAKAVCASCPLFTDCLFSAVAEHDVSGFVAGTTAAQRRSMRNLLDVEVQADDFDQLAGARGTRRPVSHEEVLRLRTQYPSDSLESLAMRLGCSLSTVKRHLRRARRGQSPASKRPRPRPEVSAVLDAFDAVVDQSGPAPRTRSTRVA
;
A
#
# COMPACT_ATOMS: atom_id res chain seq x y z
N MET A 1 55.49 -25.02 50.58
CA MET A 1 55.46 -23.56 50.35
C MET A 1 55.70 -23.37 48.87
N THR A 2 54.77 -23.00 47.99
CA THR A 2 53.69 -22.01 48.03
C THR A 2 52.49 -22.50 47.19
N VAL A 3 51.29 -22.10 47.63
CA VAL A 3 50.01 -22.19 46.93
C VAL A 3 49.98 -21.24 45.73
N HIS A 4 49.40 -21.64 44.59
CA HIS A 4 48.63 -20.72 43.74
C HIS A 4 47.52 -21.45 42.97
N THR A 5 46.30 -21.02 43.30
CA THR A 5 44.98 -21.31 42.76
C THR A 5 44.79 -20.71 41.35
N ALA A 6 44.06 -21.38 40.45
CA ALA A 6 43.13 -20.74 39.51
C ALA A 6 42.17 -21.76 38.85
N ASN A 7 40.87 -21.54 39.05
CA ASN A 7 39.75 -22.13 38.28
C ASN A 7 39.30 -21.11 37.18
N PRO A 8 38.34 -21.40 36.26
CA PRO A 8 38.24 -20.87 34.89
C PRO A 8 37.27 -19.64 34.88
N PRO A 9 36.64 -19.08 33.80
CA PRO A 9 35.97 -19.72 32.64
C PRO A 9 36.01 -18.89 31.33
N GLY A 10 35.26 -19.32 30.30
CA GLY A 10 34.69 -18.38 29.35
C GLY A 10 34.75 -18.78 27.88
N ALA A 11 33.95 -19.77 27.50
CA ALA A 11 33.55 -19.95 26.10
C ALA A 11 32.83 -18.68 25.62
N ARG A 12 33.42 -17.97 24.65
CA ARG A 12 32.78 -16.85 23.97
C ARG A 12 32.26 -17.31 22.61
N THR A 13 30.96 -17.59 22.58
CA THR A 13 30.15 -17.72 21.37
C THR A 13 30.10 -16.35 20.67
N THR A 14 30.75 -16.24 19.52
CA THR A 14 30.62 -15.08 18.64
C THR A 14 29.25 -15.15 17.97
N ARG A 15 28.27 -14.41 18.52
CA ARG A 15 27.05 -14.06 17.80
C ARG A 15 27.46 -13.19 16.62
N ALA A 16 27.11 -13.63 15.41
CA ALA A 16 27.21 -12.84 14.20
C ALA A 16 26.47 -11.52 14.42
N ALA A 17 27.23 -10.42 14.47
CA ALA A 17 26.67 -9.09 14.37
C ALA A 17 26.11 -8.96 12.96
N VAL A 18 24.80 -8.73 12.86
CA VAL A 18 24.16 -8.32 11.62
C VAL A 18 24.86 -7.03 11.19
N ASP A 19 25.43 -7.08 9.99
CA ASP A 19 26.19 -5.97 9.41
C ASP A 19 25.21 -4.86 9.02
N THR A 20 24.89 -3.98 9.96
CA THR A 20 24.04 -2.79 9.76
C THR A 20 24.74 -1.72 8.91
N SER A 21 25.88 -2.02 8.30
CA SER A 21 26.66 -1.09 7.48
C SER A 21 26.10 -0.87 6.07
N SER A 22 25.06 -1.61 5.66
CA SER A 22 24.40 -1.41 4.36
C SER A 22 23.38 -0.25 4.34
N ILE A 23 23.38 0.61 5.35
CA ILE A 23 22.60 1.86 5.40
C ILE A 23 23.57 3.01 5.14
N MET A 24 23.99 3.20 3.89
CA MET A 24 24.55 4.43 3.28
C MET A 24 25.55 4.09 2.16
N GLU A 25 25.06 3.48 1.08
CA GLU A 25 25.65 3.76 -0.23
C GLU A 25 24.60 4.52 -1.02
N GLY A 26 24.75 5.85 -1.03
CA GLY A 26 23.93 6.79 -1.80
C GLY A 26 24.12 6.65 -3.30
N ALA A 27 24.16 5.42 -3.81
CA ALA A 27 23.92 5.15 -5.22
C ALA A 27 22.45 5.44 -5.46
N MET A 28 22.18 6.58 -6.10
CA MET A 28 20.85 6.92 -6.62
C MET A 28 20.28 5.67 -7.30
N THR A 29 19.21 5.11 -6.73
CA THR A 29 18.57 3.93 -7.33
C THR A 29 18.20 4.27 -8.77
N GLY A 30 18.23 3.27 -9.67
CA GLY A 30 18.01 3.52 -11.10
C GLY A 30 16.71 4.27 -11.40
N CYS A 31 15.69 4.10 -10.57
CA CYS A 31 14.43 4.84 -10.68
C CYS A 31 14.54 6.32 -10.26
N THR A 32 15.39 6.66 -9.29
CA THR A 32 15.69 8.07 -8.95
C THR A 32 16.51 8.76 -10.04
N ALA A 33 17.46 8.04 -10.63
CA ALA A 33 18.30 8.56 -11.71
C ALA A 33 17.52 8.78 -13.03
N ARG A 34 16.47 7.98 -13.28
CA ARG A 34 15.60 8.05 -14.46
C ARG A 34 14.24 8.69 -14.16
N SER A 35 14.24 9.85 -13.48
CA SER A 35 13.00 10.57 -13.15
C SER A 35 12.16 10.93 -14.39
N ASP A 36 12.81 11.07 -15.55
CA ASP A 36 12.17 11.26 -16.86
C ASP A 36 11.17 10.15 -17.24
N ILE A 37 11.40 8.93 -16.76
CA ILE A 37 10.48 7.80 -16.94
C ILE A 37 9.51 7.72 -15.76
N PHE A 38 10.04 7.66 -14.54
CA PHE A 38 9.25 7.29 -13.36
C PHE A 38 8.28 8.39 -12.90
N GLN A 39 8.57 9.66 -13.20
CA GLN A 39 7.68 10.81 -12.95
C GLN A 39 6.97 11.29 -14.23
N HIS A 40 7.00 10.47 -15.30
CA HIS A 40 6.29 10.81 -16.51
C HIS A 40 4.78 10.73 -16.28
N ARG A 41 4.01 11.71 -16.76
CA ARG A 41 2.54 11.78 -16.58
C ARG A 41 1.82 10.47 -16.95
N LEU A 42 2.21 9.83 -18.04
CA LEU A 42 1.63 8.54 -18.48
C LEU A 42 1.90 7.38 -17.52
N MET A 43 2.95 7.45 -16.69
CA MET A 43 3.25 6.44 -15.67
C MET A 43 2.41 6.62 -14.42
N GLU A 44 2.07 7.87 -14.06
CA GLU A 44 1.16 8.21 -12.97
C GLU A 44 -0.31 7.93 -13.33
N GLU A 45 -0.72 8.38 -14.53
CA GLU A 45 -2.07 8.23 -15.07
C GLU A 45 -2.02 7.41 -16.36
N PRO A 46 -2.29 6.09 -16.29
CA PRO A 46 -2.31 5.22 -17.47
C PRO A 46 -3.33 5.71 -18.50
N PRO A 47 -3.03 5.58 -19.81
CA PRO A 47 -3.92 6.07 -20.84
C PRO A 47 -5.29 5.38 -20.81
N PRO A 48 -6.41 6.11 -20.92
CA PRO A 48 -7.74 5.52 -20.94
C PRO A 48 -7.97 4.65 -22.20
N ALA A 49 -9.04 3.85 -22.17
CA ALA A 49 -9.43 3.00 -23.30
C ALA A 49 -9.79 3.79 -24.58
N SER A 50 -9.98 5.11 -24.51
CA SER A 50 -10.19 5.99 -25.66
C SER A 50 -8.90 6.62 -26.20
N ALA A 51 -7.75 6.40 -25.54
CA ALA A 51 -6.48 7.02 -25.93
C ALA A 51 -6.03 6.58 -27.33
N THR A 52 -5.36 7.49 -28.03
CA THR A 52 -4.80 7.23 -29.36
C THR A 52 -3.78 6.09 -29.32
N ARG A 53 -3.62 5.40 -30.46
CA ARG A 53 -2.62 4.33 -30.63
C ARG A 53 -1.21 4.80 -30.26
N ARG A 54 -0.81 6.00 -30.71
CA ARG A 54 0.51 6.58 -30.42
C ARG A 54 0.74 6.77 -28.92
N THR A 55 -0.26 7.23 -28.17
CA THR A 55 -0.17 7.40 -26.71
C THR A 55 0.03 6.05 -26.01
N ARG A 56 -0.67 5.01 -26.47
CA ARG A 56 -0.52 3.65 -25.91
C ARG A 56 0.86 3.07 -26.17
N GLU A 57 1.35 3.16 -27.41
CA GLU A 57 2.69 2.71 -27.77
C GLU A 57 3.76 3.43 -26.94
N ARG A 58 3.59 4.73 -26.70
CA ARG A 58 4.49 5.50 -25.83
C ARG A 58 4.43 5.02 -24.37
N TYR A 59 3.25 4.76 -23.84
CA TYR A 59 3.09 4.21 -22.50
C TYR A 59 3.74 2.83 -22.35
N GLU A 60 3.51 1.93 -23.30
CA GLU A 60 4.12 0.59 -23.31
C GLU A 60 5.65 0.65 -23.38
N GLN A 61 6.20 1.61 -24.14
CA GLN A 61 7.64 1.86 -24.19
C GLN A 61 8.18 2.28 -22.81
N LEU A 62 7.53 3.24 -22.15
CA LEU A 62 7.91 3.71 -20.82
C LEU A 62 7.85 2.58 -19.78
N VAL A 63 6.79 1.77 -19.82
CA VAL A 63 6.64 0.61 -18.93
C VAL A 63 7.76 -0.41 -19.15
N ARG A 64 8.10 -0.71 -20.41
CA ARG A 64 9.17 -1.65 -20.73
C ARG A 64 10.53 -1.17 -20.23
N GLU A 65 10.83 0.12 -20.41
CA GLU A 65 12.08 0.72 -19.94
C GLU A 65 12.14 0.75 -18.40
N ALA A 66 11.05 1.13 -17.74
CA ALA A 66 10.96 1.11 -16.29
C ALA A 66 11.12 -0.30 -15.71
N LYS A 67 10.53 -1.32 -16.35
CA LYS A 67 10.72 -2.73 -15.98
C LYS A 67 12.19 -3.15 -16.04
N ALA A 68 12.89 -2.78 -17.11
CA ALA A 68 14.32 -3.09 -17.25
C ALA A 68 15.17 -2.46 -16.14
N VAL A 69 14.85 -1.21 -15.77
CA VAL A 69 15.51 -0.54 -14.64
C VAL A 69 15.21 -1.28 -13.34
N CYS A 70 13.94 -1.61 -13.06
CA CYS A 70 13.56 -2.32 -11.83
C CYS A 70 14.17 -3.72 -11.73
N ALA A 71 14.33 -4.44 -12.84
CA ALA A 71 14.90 -5.80 -12.85
C ALA A 71 16.37 -5.84 -12.39
N SER A 72 17.11 -4.73 -12.51
CA SER A 72 18.50 -4.61 -12.04
C SER A 72 18.62 -3.98 -10.65
N CYS A 73 17.49 -3.63 -10.02
CA CYS A 73 17.50 -2.92 -8.74
C CYS A 73 17.77 -3.89 -7.57
N PRO A 74 18.78 -3.64 -6.72
CA PRO A 74 19.06 -4.48 -5.56
C PRO A 74 17.94 -4.45 -4.51
N LEU A 75 17.13 -3.39 -4.50
CA LEU A 75 16.01 -3.20 -3.57
C LEU A 75 14.67 -3.71 -4.14
N PHE A 76 14.68 -4.47 -5.22
CA PHE A 76 13.45 -4.87 -5.92
C PHE A 76 12.44 -5.58 -5.00
N THR A 77 12.89 -6.59 -4.24
CA THR A 77 12.02 -7.41 -3.38
C THR A 77 11.40 -6.58 -2.26
N ASP A 78 12.19 -5.78 -1.55
CA ASP A 78 11.71 -4.94 -0.46
C ASP A 78 10.76 -3.85 -0.98
N CYS A 79 11.11 -3.24 -2.11
CA CYS A 79 10.29 -2.23 -2.77
C CYS A 79 8.93 -2.80 -3.19
N LEU A 80 8.91 -4.04 -3.72
CA LEU A 80 7.68 -4.74 -4.09
C LEU A 80 6.82 -5.06 -2.87
N PHE A 81 7.43 -5.60 -1.82
CA PHE A 81 6.74 -5.92 -0.58
C PHE A 81 6.09 -4.68 0.02
N SER A 82 6.84 -3.59 0.22
CA SER A 82 6.29 -2.36 0.77
C SER A 82 5.19 -1.76 -0.12
N ALA A 83 5.34 -1.79 -1.45
CA ALA A 83 4.32 -1.25 -2.37
C ALA A 83 3.02 -2.08 -2.41
N VAL A 84 3.06 -3.36 -2.05
CA VAL A 84 1.89 -4.26 -2.08
C VAL A 84 1.26 -4.40 -0.71
N ALA A 85 2.06 -4.59 0.34
CA ALA A 85 1.61 -4.94 1.68
C ALA A 85 1.50 -3.74 2.64
N GLU A 86 2.21 -2.64 2.39
CA GLU A 86 2.34 -1.54 3.36
C GLU A 86 1.75 -0.22 2.86
N HIS A 87 2.06 0.18 1.61
CA HIS A 87 1.73 1.51 1.09
C HIS A 87 1.04 1.45 -0.27
N ASP A 88 -0.02 2.24 -0.46
CA ASP A 88 -0.65 2.41 -1.76
C ASP A 88 0.02 3.54 -2.56
N VAL A 89 1.21 3.24 -3.08
CA VAL A 89 1.96 4.21 -3.90
C VAL A 89 1.27 4.36 -5.26
N SER A 90 1.18 5.59 -5.79
CA SER A 90 0.70 5.85 -7.15
C SER A 90 1.78 5.55 -8.21
N GLY A 91 1.38 5.40 -9.46
CA GLY A 91 2.31 5.22 -10.57
C GLY A 91 3.02 3.85 -10.63
N PHE A 92 4.25 3.85 -11.17
CA PHE A 92 5.03 2.65 -11.44
C PHE A 92 6.14 2.44 -10.41
N VAL A 93 6.11 1.31 -9.71
CA VAL A 93 7.00 0.98 -8.59
C VAL A 93 7.29 -0.51 -8.59
N ALA A 94 8.53 -0.91 -8.27
CA ALA A 94 8.95 -2.31 -8.18
C ALA A 94 8.55 -3.16 -9.40
N GLY A 95 8.70 -2.63 -10.61
CA GLY A 95 8.36 -3.34 -11.85
C GLY A 95 6.85 -3.51 -12.12
N THR A 96 5.99 -2.92 -11.29
CA THR A 96 4.53 -3.05 -11.36
C THR A 96 3.82 -1.71 -11.58
N THR A 97 2.68 -1.77 -12.27
CA THR A 97 1.71 -0.67 -12.34
C THR A 97 0.77 -0.67 -11.13
N ALA A 98 0.13 0.46 -10.84
CA ALA A 98 -0.90 0.54 -9.79
C ALA A 98 -2.10 -0.40 -10.02
N ALA A 99 -2.43 -0.73 -11.28
CA ALA A 99 -3.45 -1.73 -11.59
C ALA A 99 -2.99 -3.15 -11.22
N GLN A 100 -1.74 -3.49 -11.54
CA GLN A 100 -1.16 -4.79 -11.18
C GLN A 100 -1.04 -4.97 -9.67
N ARG A 101 -0.59 -3.96 -8.92
CA ARG A 101 -0.57 -4.02 -7.45
C ARG A 101 -1.96 -4.22 -6.85
N ARG A 102 -2.99 -3.57 -7.40
CA ARG A 102 -4.38 -3.82 -6.98
C ARG A 102 -4.79 -5.28 -7.23
N SER A 103 -4.44 -5.85 -8.38
CA SER A 103 -4.68 -7.28 -8.64
C SER A 103 -3.93 -8.19 -7.67
N MET A 104 -2.66 -7.89 -7.36
CA MET A 104 -1.88 -8.65 -6.38
C MET A 104 -2.50 -8.58 -4.98
N ARG A 105 -2.92 -7.39 -4.53
CA ARG A 105 -3.59 -7.21 -3.24
C ARG A 105 -4.92 -7.96 -3.17
N ASN A 106 -5.69 -7.99 -4.26
CA ASN A 106 -6.92 -8.78 -4.34
C ASN A 106 -6.63 -10.28 -4.23
N LEU A 107 -5.56 -10.76 -4.87
CA LEU A 107 -5.16 -12.18 -4.81
C LEU A 107 -4.70 -12.59 -3.40
N LEU A 108 -3.98 -11.70 -2.73
CA LEU A 108 -3.46 -11.90 -1.37
C LEU A 108 -4.48 -11.53 -0.28
N ASP A 109 -5.65 -11.02 -0.67
CA ASP A 109 -6.72 -10.59 0.23
C ASP A 109 -6.27 -9.50 1.24
N VAL A 110 -5.34 -8.65 0.82
CA VAL A 110 -4.72 -7.57 1.60
C VAL A 110 -5.43 -6.23 1.34
N GLU A 111 -5.91 -5.60 2.40
CA GLU A 111 -6.44 -4.23 2.35
C GLU A 111 -5.35 -3.24 2.79
N VAL A 112 -4.77 -2.51 1.84
CA VAL A 112 -3.91 -1.35 2.12
C VAL A 112 -4.78 -0.10 2.03
N GLN A 113 -4.78 0.72 3.08
CA GLN A 113 -5.46 2.01 3.04
C GLN A 113 -4.74 2.92 2.05
N ALA A 114 -5.48 3.55 1.14
CA ALA A 114 -4.93 4.62 0.34
C ALA A 114 -4.56 5.78 1.28
N ASP A 115 -3.38 6.37 1.09
CA ASP A 115 -2.98 7.53 1.87
C ASP A 115 -3.98 8.67 1.59
N ASP A 116 -4.69 9.10 2.63
CA ASP A 116 -5.64 10.21 2.57
C ASP A 116 -4.85 11.53 2.58
N PHE A 117 -4.31 11.90 1.41
CA PHE A 117 -3.57 13.16 1.26
C PHE A 117 -4.45 14.40 1.50
N ASP A 118 -5.79 14.28 1.42
CA ASP A 118 -6.71 15.36 1.81
C ASP A 118 -6.63 15.62 3.33
N GLN A 119 -6.44 14.56 4.13
CA GLN A 119 -6.22 14.65 5.57
C GLN A 119 -4.92 15.41 5.90
N LEU A 120 -3.85 15.18 5.12
CA LEU A 120 -2.54 15.82 5.34
C LEU A 120 -2.49 17.28 4.83
N ALA A 121 -3.17 17.56 3.71
CA ALA A 121 -3.25 18.90 3.14
C ALA A 121 -4.17 19.87 3.91
N GLY A 122 -4.79 19.42 5.01
CA GLY A 122 -5.75 20.22 5.77
C GLY A 122 -7.00 20.60 4.96
N ALA A 123 -7.20 19.94 3.81
CA ALA A 123 -8.29 20.22 2.91
C ALA A 123 -9.59 19.76 3.58
N ARG A 124 -10.34 20.72 4.13
CA ARG A 124 -11.71 20.51 4.65
C ARG A 124 -12.73 20.22 3.51
N GLY A 125 -12.25 19.81 2.33
CA GLY A 125 -12.97 19.85 1.05
C GLY A 125 -13.82 18.62 0.74
N THR A 126 -13.47 17.46 1.29
CA THR A 126 -14.32 16.26 1.25
C THR A 126 -14.74 16.01 2.70
N ARG A 127 -16.04 16.13 3.01
CA ARG A 127 -16.54 15.99 4.39
C ARG A 127 -16.05 14.67 4.96
N ARG A 128 -15.10 14.72 5.91
CA ARG A 128 -14.62 13.56 6.65
C ARG A 128 -15.82 12.69 7.04
N PRO A 129 -15.89 11.42 6.62
CA PRO A 129 -16.98 10.55 7.05
C PRO A 129 -16.94 10.47 8.57
N VAL A 130 -18.05 10.85 9.21
CA VAL A 130 -18.16 10.86 10.66
C VAL A 130 -18.02 9.43 11.16
N SER A 131 -16.95 9.16 11.92
CA SER A 131 -16.72 7.83 12.44
C SER A 131 -17.74 7.51 13.54
N HIS A 132 -18.20 6.25 13.56
CA HIS A 132 -19.17 5.79 14.56
C HIS A 132 -18.63 5.91 15.98
N GLU A 133 -17.35 5.56 16.16
CA GLU A 133 -16.66 5.61 17.44
C GLU A 133 -16.55 7.03 17.97
N GLU A 134 -16.20 7.98 17.10
CA GLU A 134 -16.07 9.38 17.49
C GLU A 134 -17.41 9.98 17.96
N VAL A 135 -18.52 9.62 17.32
CA VAL A 135 -19.86 10.03 17.77
C VAL A 135 -20.17 9.50 19.17
N LEU A 136 -19.82 8.24 19.46
CA LEU A 136 -20.04 7.64 20.77
C LEU A 136 -19.12 8.25 21.82
N ARG A 137 -17.83 8.43 21.51
CA ARG A 137 -16.85 9.07 22.38
C ARG A 137 -17.32 10.46 22.81
N LEU A 138 -17.73 11.29 21.85
CA LEU A 138 -18.29 12.62 22.12
C LEU A 138 -19.59 12.57 22.91
N ARG A 139 -20.47 11.60 22.63
CA ARG A 139 -21.71 11.43 23.39
C ARG A 139 -21.46 11.03 24.85
N THR A 140 -20.43 10.22 25.10
CA THR A 140 -20.02 9.80 26.45
C THR A 140 -19.33 10.95 27.19
N GLN A 141 -18.50 11.73 26.49
CA GLN A 141 -17.79 12.88 27.08
C GLN A 141 -18.72 14.05 27.40
N TYR A 142 -19.78 14.26 26.60
CA TYR A 142 -20.77 15.32 26.79
C TYR A 142 -22.22 14.76 26.80
N PRO A 143 -22.65 14.09 27.89
CA PRO A 143 -23.97 13.46 27.96
C PRO A 143 -25.14 14.45 27.91
N SER A 144 -24.91 15.66 28.41
CA SER A 144 -25.89 16.75 28.51
C SER A 144 -25.99 17.61 27.25
N ASP A 145 -25.02 17.52 26.33
CA ASP A 145 -25.05 18.31 25.10
C ASP A 145 -26.20 17.87 24.19
N SER A 146 -26.80 18.84 23.49
CA SER A 146 -27.79 18.56 22.46
C SER A 146 -27.16 17.84 21.27
N LEU A 147 -27.97 17.05 20.55
CA LEU A 147 -27.52 16.36 19.33
C LEU A 147 -27.11 17.34 18.22
N GLU A 148 -27.64 18.56 18.25
CA GLU A 148 -27.28 19.66 17.35
C GLU A 148 -25.88 20.19 17.68
N SER A 149 -25.56 20.38 18.96
CA SER A 149 -24.21 20.76 19.42
C SER A 149 -23.17 19.72 19.01
N LEU A 150 -23.50 18.44 19.20
CA LEU A 150 -22.67 17.32 18.75
C LEU A 150 -22.49 17.32 17.22
N ALA A 151 -23.54 17.57 16.45
CA ALA A 151 -23.48 17.63 15.00
C ALA A 151 -22.61 18.79 14.50
N MET A 152 -22.72 19.98 15.11
CA MET A 152 -21.87 21.14 14.82
C MET A 152 -20.41 20.85 15.12
N ARG A 153 -20.10 20.26 16.29
CA ARG A 153 -18.74 19.92 16.70
C ARG A 153 -18.09 18.89 15.77
N LEU A 154 -18.89 17.98 15.22
CA LEU A 154 -18.47 16.96 14.25
C LEU A 154 -18.51 17.43 12.79
N GLY A 155 -19.02 18.63 12.50
CA GLY A 155 -19.17 19.15 11.15
C GLY A 155 -20.16 18.36 10.27
N CYS A 156 -21.18 17.74 10.87
CA CYS A 156 -22.12 16.85 10.18
C CYS A 156 -23.59 17.19 10.44
N SER A 157 -24.49 16.45 9.81
CA SER A 157 -25.93 16.62 10.02
C SER A 157 -26.41 15.87 11.26
N LEU A 158 -27.47 16.40 11.88
CA LEU A 158 -28.19 15.76 12.99
C LEU A 158 -28.68 14.34 12.62
N SER A 159 -29.10 14.14 11.36
CA SER A 159 -29.50 12.83 10.85
C SER A 159 -28.36 11.81 10.85
N THR A 160 -27.12 12.25 10.61
CA THR A 160 -25.93 11.41 10.69
C THR A 160 -25.68 10.96 12.13
N VAL A 161 -25.67 11.90 13.08
CA VAL A 161 -25.52 11.60 14.52
C VAL A 161 -26.61 10.63 15.01
N LYS A 162 -27.88 10.89 14.70
CA LYS A 162 -29.01 10.00 15.05
C LYS A 162 -28.85 8.60 14.48
N ARG A 163 -28.38 8.48 13.23
CA ARG A 163 -28.12 7.18 12.58
C ARG A 163 -27.08 6.38 13.35
N HIS A 164 -25.97 7.00 13.75
CA HIS A 164 -24.92 6.34 14.53
C HIS A 164 -25.42 5.95 15.93
N LEU A 165 -26.11 6.84 16.66
CA LEU A 165 -26.67 6.50 17.97
C LEU A 165 -27.75 5.41 17.90
N ARG A 166 -28.53 5.35 16.82
CA ARG A 166 -29.48 4.25 16.58
C ARG A 166 -28.77 2.92 16.30
N ARG A 167 -27.65 2.94 15.58
CA ARG A 167 -26.83 1.74 15.33
C ARG A 167 -26.21 1.20 16.63
N ALA A 168 -25.66 2.08 17.48
CA ALA A 168 -25.13 1.69 18.79
C ALA A 168 -26.20 1.05 19.69
N ARG A 169 -27.41 1.65 19.74
CA ARG A 169 -28.54 1.06 20.49
C ARG A 169 -28.98 -0.32 19.98
N ARG A 170 -28.72 -0.63 18.71
CA ARG A 170 -29.01 -1.93 18.10
C ARG A 170 -27.85 -2.93 18.26
N GLY A 171 -26.78 -2.58 18.97
CA GLY A 171 -25.57 -3.40 19.06
C GLY A 171 -24.81 -3.53 17.73
N GLN A 172 -25.14 -2.71 16.73
CA GLN A 172 -24.53 -2.73 15.41
C GLN A 172 -23.32 -1.80 15.39
N SER A 173 -22.25 -2.20 16.07
CA SER A 173 -20.93 -1.62 15.81
C SER A 173 -20.52 -2.02 14.38
N PRO A 174 -19.89 -1.13 13.59
CA PRO A 174 -19.25 -1.56 12.35
C PRO A 174 -18.31 -2.69 12.74
N ALA A 175 -18.53 -3.88 12.17
CA ALA A 175 -17.68 -5.02 12.46
C ALA A 175 -16.24 -4.58 12.20
N SER A 176 -15.45 -4.46 13.27
CA SER A 176 -14.01 -4.27 13.16
C SER A 176 -13.50 -5.50 12.42
N LYS A 177 -13.35 -5.40 11.09
CA LYS A 177 -12.70 -6.44 10.30
C LYS A 177 -11.37 -6.69 11.01
N ARG A 178 -11.17 -7.91 11.51
CA ARG A 178 -9.88 -8.28 12.12
C ARG A 178 -8.79 -7.91 11.11
N PRO A 179 -7.72 -7.20 11.52
CA PRO A 179 -6.59 -6.97 10.64
C PRO A 179 -6.13 -8.33 10.14
N ARG A 180 -6.17 -8.54 8.82
CA ARG A 180 -5.67 -9.78 8.24
C ARG A 180 -4.16 -9.85 8.46
N PRO A 181 -3.62 -11.06 8.67
CA PRO A 181 -2.18 -11.23 8.84
C PRO A 181 -1.45 -10.65 7.63
N ARG A 182 -0.31 -10.01 7.88
CA ARG A 182 0.57 -9.51 6.82
C ARG A 182 0.98 -10.69 5.91
N PRO A 183 0.96 -10.51 4.59
CA PRO A 183 1.42 -11.55 3.67
C PRO A 183 2.91 -11.84 3.91
N GLU A 184 3.33 -13.07 3.66
CA GLU A 184 4.76 -13.40 3.60
C GLU A 184 5.38 -12.87 2.31
N VAL A 185 6.68 -12.62 2.32
CA VAL A 185 7.42 -12.10 1.14
C VAL A 185 7.33 -13.06 -0.04
N SER A 186 7.39 -14.38 0.21
CA SER A 186 7.20 -15.43 -0.80
C SER A 186 5.86 -15.29 -1.52
N ALA A 187 4.77 -15.14 -0.78
CA ALA A 187 3.43 -14.98 -1.35
C ALA A 187 3.31 -13.72 -2.22
N VAL A 188 4.01 -12.64 -1.87
CA VAL A 188 4.05 -11.41 -2.69
C VAL A 188 4.79 -11.65 -4.01
N LEU A 189 5.89 -12.40 -4.01
CA LEU A 189 6.61 -12.76 -5.23
C LEU A 189 5.79 -13.70 -6.11
N ASP A 190 5.13 -14.71 -5.53
CA ASP A 190 4.22 -15.60 -6.27
C ASP A 190 3.06 -14.82 -6.93
N ALA A 191 2.50 -13.85 -6.20
CA ALA A 191 1.47 -12.97 -6.74
C ALA A 191 2.00 -12.05 -7.86
N PHE A 192 3.27 -11.63 -7.78
CA PHE A 192 3.91 -10.81 -8.80
C PHE A 192 4.05 -11.60 -10.10
N ASP A 193 4.58 -12.81 -10.04
CA ASP A 193 4.73 -13.67 -11.21
C ASP A 193 3.36 -13.96 -11.82
N ALA A 194 2.36 -14.31 -11.00
CA ALA A 194 1.00 -14.56 -11.46
C ALA A 194 0.39 -13.35 -12.20
N VAL A 195 0.54 -12.12 -11.68
CA VAL A 195 -0.10 -10.93 -12.27
C VAL A 195 0.69 -10.39 -13.46
N VAL A 196 2.02 -10.38 -13.38
CA VAL A 196 2.87 -9.76 -14.40
C VAL A 196 3.00 -10.64 -15.65
N ASP A 197 3.07 -11.97 -15.49
CA ASP A 197 3.15 -12.90 -16.63
C ASP A 197 1.80 -13.03 -17.34
N GLN A 198 0.68 -12.97 -16.60
CA GLN A 198 -0.67 -12.98 -17.19
C GLN A 198 -1.03 -11.67 -17.91
N SER A 199 -0.29 -10.58 -17.64
CA SER A 199 -0.48 -9.29 -18.32
C SER A 199 0.16 -9.23 -19.72
N GLY A 200 0.78 -10.31 -20.20
CA GLY A 200 1.22 -10.44 -21.59
C GLY A 200 0.04 -10.37 -22.57
N PRO A 201 0.27 -10.01 -23.85
CA PRO A 201 -0.82 -9.88 -24.82
C PRO A 201 -1.58 -11.21 -24.92
N ALA A 202 -2.85 -11.20 -24.52
CA ALA A 202 -3.72 -12.36 -24.58
C ALA A 202 -3.65 -13.01 -25.98
N PRO A 203 -3.48 -14.33 -26.10
CA PRO A 203 -3.55 -15.00 -27.39
C PRO A 203 -4.93 -14.75 -27.97
N ARG A 204 -5.00 -14.03 -29.09
CA ARG A 204 -6.24 -13.81 -29.84
C ARG A 204 -6.73 -15.17 -30.32
N THR A 205 -7.66 -15.78 -29.58
CA THR A 205 -8.39 -16.96 -30.03
C THR A 205 -9.11 -16.60 -31.33
N ARG A 206 -8.52 -17.00 -32.47
CA ARG A 206 -9.17 -16.97 -33.78
C ARG A 206 -10.36 -17.92 -33.71
N SER A 207 -11.55 -17.36 -33.47
CA SER A 207 -12.80 -18.07 -33.72
C SER A 207 -12.94 -18.27 -35.23
N THR A 208 -12.55 -19.44 -35.72
CA THR A 208 -12.93 -19.92 -37.05
C THR A 208 -14.43 -20.18 -37.05
N ARG A 209 -15.20 -19.27 -37.66
CA ARG A 209 -16.55 -19.60 -38.11
C ARG A 209 -16.43 -20.56 -39.28
N VAL A 210 -16.88 -21.79 -39.09
CA VAL A 210 -17.15 -22.74 -40.17
C VAL A 210 -18.48 -22.34 -40.79
N ALA A 211 -18.48 -22.16 -42.11
CA ALA A 211 -19.63 -21.86 -42.94
C ALA A 211 -20.43 -23.14 -43.24
#